data_AF-A0AA39ZY67-F1
#
_entry.id   AF-A0AA39ZY67-F1
#
_cell.length_a   1.000
_cell.length_b   1.000
_cell.length_c   1.000
_cell.angle_alpha   90.00
_cell.angle_beta   90.00
_cell.angle_gamma   90.00
#
_symmetry.space_group_name_H-M   'P 1'
#
loop_
_entity.id
_entity.type
_entity.pdbx_description
1 polymer ?
#
loop_
_entity_poly.entity_id
_entity_poly.type
_entity_poly.pdbx_seq_one_letter_code
_entity_poly.pdbx_strand_id
1 'polypeptide(L)'
;MPAYNSMFNTDPNPPRLIGNFPLLPLRTKIRGPVYPLPFPDPALPENESPDQDSESYDILDEVLALFRANTFFRNFEIQGNADRLLIYGIWFVSDCLGKIKPTASRREATKEVNNLALDTNFAIPGDPSWPLRQMYEPPRDRQDAEVLRQYMMQVRQELAERLLARVYADDETRPSKWWLSFTKRKFMGKGL
;
A
#
# COMPACT_ATOMS: atom_id res chain seq x y z
N MET A 1 8.28 20.60 8.64
CA MET A 1 7.85 19.34 9.26
C MET A 1 8.47 18.20 8.48
N PRO A 2 8.98 17.14 9.14
CA PRO A 2 9.43 15.92 8.46
C PRO A 2 8.24 15.11 7.91
N ALA A 3 8.52 14.14 7.04
CA ALA A 3 7.53 13.17 6.61
C ALA A 3 7.14 12.22 7.77
N TYR A 4 6.02 11.53 7.63
CA TYR A 4 5.52 10.62 8.66
C TYR A 4 6.03 9.20 8.40
N ASN A 5 6.82 8.68 9.33
CA ASN A 5 7.30 7.29 9.35
C ASN A 5 6.26 6.34 9.93
N SER A 6 6.43 5.06 9.63
CA SER A 6 5.55 3.99 10.09
C SER A 6 5.68 3.74 11.59
N MET A 7 4.56 3.61 12.29
CA MET A 7 4.53 3.19 13.70
C MET A 7 4.96 1.73 13.88
N PHE A 8 4.86 0.91 12.84
CA PHE A 8 5.33 -0.48 12.86
C PHE A 8 6.86 -0.60 12.93
N ASN A 9 7.60 0.50 12.82
CA ASN A 9 9.04 0.51 13.11
C ASN A 9 9.33 0.29 14.60
N THR A 10 8.39 0.58 15.49
CA THR A 10 8.53 0.38 16.95
C THR A 10 7.86 -0.89 17.47
N ASP A 11 7.31 -1.73 16.58
CA ASP A 11 6.67 -2.99 16.98
C ASP A 11 7.70 -3.92 17.65
N PRO A 12 7.43 -4.43 18.87
CA PRO A 12 8.31 -5.39 19.54
C PRO A 12 8.48 -6.70 18.78
N ASN A 13 7.56 -7.04 17.87
CA ASN A 13 7.62 -8.25 17.06
C ASN A 13 8.17 -7.93 15.66
N PRO A 14 9.48 -8.13 15.41
CA PRO A 14 10.05 -7.82 14.11
C PRO A 14 9.45 -8.74 13.03
N PRO A 15 8.98 -8.20 11.90
CA PRO A 15 8.47 -9.02 10.81
C PRO A 15 9.59 -9.85 10.17
N ARG A 16 9.20 -10.93 9.49
CA ARG A 16 10.10 -11.59 8.55
C ARG A 16 10.55 -10.58 7.50
N LEU A 17 11.84 -10.56 7.17
CA LEU A 17 12.40 -9.71 6.13
C LEU A 17 12.77 -10.54 4.91
N ILE A 18 12.60 -9.95 3.72
CA ILE A 18 13.21 -10.41 2.48
C ILE A 18 14.10 -9.28 1.96
N GLY A 19 15.42 -9.49 1.99
CA GLY A 19 16.38 -8.38 1.96
C GLY A 19 16.12 -7.46 3.16
N ASN A 20 15.73 -6.22 2.88
CA ASN A 20 15.28 -5.25 3.88
C ASN A 20 13.78 -4.90 3.75
N PHE A 21 13.02 -5.63 2.93
CA PHE A 21 11.58 -5.44 2.80
C PHE A 21 10.83 -6.23 3.88
N PRO A 22 9.94 -5.60 4.66
CA PRO A 22 9.21 -6.29 5.73
C PRO A 22 7.97 -7.02 5.22
N LEU A 23 7.75 -8.23 5.72
CA LEU A 23 6.53 -9.00 5.53
C LEU A 23 5.66 -8.84 6.79
N LEU A 24 4.99 -7.69 6.90
CA LEU A 24 4.07 -7.40 8.00
C LEU A 24 2.76 -8.19 7.82
N PRO A 25 2.16 -8.72 8.90
CA PRO A 25 0.82 -9.31 8.88
C PRO A 25 -0.22 -8.32 8.32
N LEU A 26 -1.22 -8.86 7.62
CA LEU A 26 -2.25 -8.06 6.94
C LEU A 26 -3.64 -8.57 7.33
N ARG A 27 -4.60 -7.65 7.50
CA ARG A 27 -6.02 -8.00 7.62
C ARG A 27 -6.58 -8.24 6.22
N THR A 28 -6.58 -9.47 5.74
CA THR A 28 -7.00 -9.78 4.37
C THR A 28 -7.60 -11.17 4.23
N LYS A 29 -8.54 -11.33 3.30
CA LYS A 29 -9.09 -12.64 2.88
C LYS A 29 -8.27 -13.28 1.76
N ILE A 30 -7.35 -12.52 1.17
CA ILE A 30 -6.51 -12.95 0.06
C ILE A 30 -5.43 -13.88 0.60
N ARG A 31 -5.24 -15.03 -0.05
CA ARG A 31 -4.17 -15.97 0.33
C ARG A 31 -2.81 -15.32 0.08
N GLY A 32 -1.90 -15.47 1.03
CA GLY A 32 -0.55 -14.95 0.92
C GLY A 32 0.42 -15.58 1.92
N PRO A 33 1.68 -15.14 1.92
CA PRO A 33 2.75 -15.76 2.69
C PRO A 33 2.81 -15.34 4.17
N VAL A 34 1.98 -14.38 4.59
CA VAL A 34 1.93 -13.88 5.97
C VAL A 34 0.70 -14.38 6.72
N TYR A 35 0.80 -14.39 8.04
CA TYR A 35 -0.34 -14.69 8.91
C TYR A 35 -1.39 -13.58 8.80
N PRO A 36 -2.68 -13.92 8.62
CA PRO A 36 -3.74 -12.92 8.54
C PRO A 36 -4.08 -12.37 9.93
N LEU A 37 -4.22 -11.05 10.04
CA LEU A 37 -4.73 -10.42 11.26
C LEU A 37 -6.24 -10.66 11.42
N PRO A 38 -6.76 -10.64 12.66
CA PRO A 38 -8.20 -10.75 12.89
C PRO A 38 -8.96 -9.58 12.25
N PHE A 39 -10.19 -9.84 11.84
CA PHE A 39 -11.10 -8.77 11.42
C PHE A 39 -11.74 -8.10 12.65
N PRO A 40 -12.05 -6.78 12.59
CA PRO A 40 -12.69 -6.08 13.69
C PRO A 40 -14.03 -6.71 14.08
N ASP A 41 -14.29 -6.78 15.38
CA ASP A 41 -15.58 -7.16 15.96
C ASP A 41 -16.01 -6.08 16.97
N PRO A 42 -17.07 -5.29 16.69
CA PRO A 42 -17.98 -5.39 15.55
C PRO A 42 -17.35 -4.99 14.21
N ALA A 43 -17.93 -5.48 13.12
CA ALA A 43 -17.47 -5.17 11.77
C ALA A 43 -17.58 -3.66 11.48
N LEU A 44 -16.47 -3.08 10.99
CA LEU A 44 -16.41 -1.69 10.56
C LEU A 44 -16.88 -1.50 9.11
N PRO A 45 -17.37 -0.31 8.73
CA PRO A 45 -17.60 0.04 7.33
C PRO A 45 -16.35 -0.12 6.45
N GLU A 46 -16.51 -0.49 5.18
CA GLU A 46 -15.39 -0.74 4.24
C GLU A 46 -14.46 0.48 4.06
N ASN A 47 -15.01 1.69 4.20
CA ASN A 47 -14.32 2.96 4.05
C ASN A 47 -13.57 3.40 5.32
N GLU A 48 -13.69 2.67 6.42
CA GLU A 48 -13.07 2.99 7.71
C GLU A 48 -11.88 2.07 8.00
N SER A 49 -10.98 2.55 8.86
CA SER A 49 -9.86 1.77 9.40
C SER A 49 -10.12 1.51 10.88
N PRO A 50 -9.66 0.36 11.43
CA PRO A 50 -9.62 0.16 12.86
C PRO A 50 -8.78 1.24 13.56
N ASP A 51 -8.99 1.41 14.86
CA ASP A 51 -8.13 2.26 15.69
C ASP A 51 -6.69 1.72 15.70
N GLN A 52 -5.70 2.61 15.82
CA GLN A 52 -4.28 2.25 15.76
C GLN A 52 -3.84 1.23 16.82
N ASP A 53 -4.54 1.20 17.96
CA ASP A 53 -4.28 0.25 19.06
C ASP A 53 -5.00 -1.10 18.88
N SER A 54 -5.77 -1.27 17.81
CA SER A 54 -6.50 -2.50 17.51
C SER A 54 -5.59 -3.58 16.94
N GLU A 55 -5.77 -4.83 17.36
CA GLU A 55 -5.11 -6.00 16.76
C GLU A 55 -5.46 -6.21 15.28
N SER A 56 -6.52 -5.56 14.80
CA SER A 56 -6.96 -5.57 13.40
C SER A 56 -6.33 -4.46 12.55
N TYR A 57 -5.62 -3.51 13.16
CA TYR A 57 -4.96 -2.41 12.46
C TYR A 57 -3.68 -2.90 11.79
N ASP A 58 -3.50 -2.57 10.51
CA ASP A 58 -2.35 -3.00 9.74
C ASP A 58 -1.67 -1.85 8.97
N ILE A 59 -0.53 -2.17 8.36
CA ILE A 59 0.27 -1.23 7.59
C ILE A 59 -0.47 -0.63 6.40
N LEU A 60 -1.50 -1.27 5.85
CA LEU A 60 -2.25 -0.75 4.72
C LEU A 60 -3.24 0.33 5.16
N ASP A 61 -3.81 0.19 6.35
CA ASP A 61 -4.58 1.24 7.00
C ASP A 61 -3.69 2.48 7.25
N GLU A 62 -2.45 2.26 7.72
CA GLU A 62 -1.47 3.33 7.89
C GLU A 62 -1.08 4.01 6.56
N VAL A 63 -0.85 3.24 5.49
CA VAL A 63 -0.57 3.78 4.16
C VAL A 63 -1.67 4.75 3.72
N LEU A 64 -2.94 4.38 3.88
CA LEU A 64 -4.08 5.22 3.48
C LEU A 64 -4.22 6.46 4.38
N ALA A 65 -3.94 6.32 5.68
CA ALA A 65 -3.95 7.44 6.62
C ALA A 65 -2.85 8.46 6.32
N LEU A 66 -1.63 7.99 6.06
CA LEU A 66 -0.46 8.85 5.84
C LEU A 66 -0.32 9.34 4.39
N PHE A 67 -0.99 8.71 3.42
CA PHE A 67 -0.89 9.03 1.99
C PHE A 67 -1.02 10.52 1.69
N ARG A 68 -2.07 11.18 2.21
CA ARG A 68 -2.36 12.59 1.88
C ARG A 68 -1.26 13.52 2.37
N ALA A 69 -0.73 13.28 3.57
CA ALA A 69 0.34 14.09 4.13
C ALA A 69 1.68 13.78 3.45
N ASN A 70 2.00 12.49 3.29
CA ASN A 70 3.29 12.05 2.77
C ASN A 70 3.50 12.42 1.29
N THR A 71 2.44 12.43 0.47
CA THR A 71 2.50 12.76 -0.95
C THR A 71 3.10 14.14 -1.27
N PHE A 72 3.16 15.07 -0.31
CA PHE A 72 3.78 16.39 -0.50
C PHE A 72 5.31 16.40 -0.31
N PHE A 73 5.89 15.38 0.31
CA PHE A 73 7.31 15.38 0.64
C PHE A 73 8.18 14.86 -0.50
N ARG A 74 9.31 15.53 -0.72
CA ARG A 74 10.33 15.14 -1.71
C ARG A 74 11.45 14.29 -1.10
N ASN A 75 11.69 14.45 0.20
CA ASN A 75 12.68 13.70 0.95
C ASN A 75 11.96 12.90 2.02
N PHE A 76 12.37 11.64 2.18
CA PHE A 76 11.85 10.74 3.20
C PHE A 76 13.04 9.99 3.79
N GLU A 77 13.25 10.15 5.10
CA GLU A 77 14.30 9.43 5.82
C GLU A 77 13.72 8.11 6.34
N ILE A 78 14.35 7.01 5.96
CA ILE A 78 13.94 5.67 6.37
C ILE A 78 14.46 5.42 7.77
N GLN A 79 13.56 5.33 8.74
CA GLN A 79 13.87 5.05 10.15
C GLN A 79 13.84 3.56 10.47
N GLY A 80 13.06 2.78 9.72
CA GLY A 80 13.02 1.33 9.86
C GLY A 80 12.52 0.59 8.62
N ASN A 81 12.35 -0.72 8.75
CA ASN A 81 11.95 -1.55 7.61
C ASN A 81 10.49 -1.31 7.22
N ALA A 82 9.59 -1.02 8.17
CA ALA A 82 8.17 -0.77 7.88
C ALA A 82 7.97 0.42 6.92
N ASP A 83 8.84 1.43 7.01
CA ASP A 83 8.84 2.56 6.06
C ASP A 83 9.01 2.14 4.60
N ARG A 84 9.75 1.06 4.34
CA ARG A 84 9.96 0.58 2.97
C ARG A 84 8.66 0.05 2.36
N LEU A 85 7.81 -0.57 3.17
CA LEU A 85 6.47 -0.96 2.75
C LEU A 85 5.53 0.24 2.66
N LEU A 86 5.64 1.20 3.59
CA LEU A 86 4.88 2.46 3.56
C LEU A 86 5.15 3.24 2.26
N ILE A 87 6.42 3.42 1.88
CA ILE A 87 6.83 4.10 0.63
C ILE A 87 6.21 3.40 -0.58
N TYR A 88 6.31 2.07 -0.64
CA TYR A 88 5.75 1.28 -1.72
C TYR A 88 4.22 1.43 -1.81
N GLY A 89 3.53 1.35 -0.66
CA GLY A 89 2.09 1.52 -0.59
C GLY A 89 1.63 2.89 -1.06
N ILE A 90 2.34 3.96 -0.68
CA ILE A 90 2.03 5.33 -1.12
C ILE A 90 2.17 5.48 -2.64
N TRP A 91 3.22 4.91 -3.23
CA TRP A 91 3.37 4.93 -4.69
C TRP A 91 2.26 4.13 -5.38
N PHE A 92 1.92 2.95 -4.87
CA PHE A 92 0.86 2.14 -5.43
C PHE A 92 -0.50 2.86 -5.36
N VAL A 93 -0.84 3.50 -4.24
CA VAL A 93 -2.05 4.34 -4.13
C VAL A 93 -2.04 5.46 -5.17
N SER A 94 -0.89 6.08 -5.41
CA SER A 94 -0.76 7.13 -6.43
C SER A 94 -1.08 6.60 -7.83
N ASP A 95 -0.58 5.42 -8.18
CA ASP A 95 -0.85 4.78 -9.47
C ASP A 95 -2.32 4.37 -9.60
N CYS A 96 -2.91 3.80 -8.56
CA CYS A 96 -4.35 3.48 -8.54
C CYS A 96 -5.20 4.72 -8.79
N LEU A 97 -4.93 5.82 -8.09
CA LEU A 97 -5.63 7.09 -8.32
C LEU A 97 -5.42 7.61 -9.75
N GLY A 98 -4.23 7.40 -10.33
CA GLY A 98 -3.94 7.75 -11.72
C GLY A 98 -4.74 6.95 -12.76
N LYS A 99 -5.22 5.74 -12.41
CA LYS A 99 -6.08 4.92 -13.28
C LYS A 99 -7.56 5.28 -13.18
N ILE A 100 -7.99 5.88 -12.07
CA ILE A 100 -9.40 6.25 -11.85
C ILE A 100 -9.73 7.51 -12.66
N LYS A 101 -10.62 7.39 -13.65
CA LYS A 101 -11.09 8.54 -14.43
C LYS A 101 -12.06 9.39 -13.59
N PRO A 102 -12.07 10.73 -13.72
CA PRO A 102 -12.96 11.60 -12.95
C PRO A 102 -14.46 11.34 -13.11
N THR A 103 -14.86 10.63 -14.18
CA THR A 103 -16.25 10.28 -14.49
C THR A 103 -16.55 8.79 -14.34
N ALA A 104 -15.59 7.99 -13.88
CA ALA A 104 -15.77 6.55 -13.75
C ALA A 104 -16.62 6.20 -12.54
N SER A 105 -17.57 5.29 -12.72
CA SER A 105 -18.29 4.65 -11.61
C SER A 105 -17.34 3.73 -10.80
N ARG A 106 -17.74 3.37 -9.57
CA ARG A 106 -17.02 2.42 -8.72
C ARG A 106 -16.70 1.14 -9.48
N ARG A 107 -17.66 0.59 -10.22
CA ARG A 107 -17.48 -0.64 -11.02
C ARG A 107 -16.41 -0.51 -12.11
N GLU A 108 -16.39 0.61 -12.84
CA GLU A 108 -15.39 0.84 -13.89
C GLU A 108 -14.00 1.05 -13.29
N ALA A 109 -13.91 1.83 -12.20
CA ALA A 109 -12.68 2.02 -11.45
C ALA A 109 -12.16 0.71 -10.86
N THR A 110 -13.02 -0.13 -10.29
CA THR A 110 -12.66 -1.46 -9.77
C THR A 110 -12.00 -2.30 -10.85
N LYS A 111 -12.52 -2.29 -12.08
CA LYS A 111 -11.90 -3.03 -13.18
C LYS A 111 -10.49 -2.55 -13.49
N GLU A 112 -10.29 -1.24 -13.64
CA GLU A 112 -8.98 -0.66 -13.98
C GLU A 112 -7.96 -0.84 -12.86
N VAL A 113 -8.37 -0.61 -11.61
CA VAL A 113 -7.51 -0.75 -10.43
C VAL A 113 -7.18 -2.21 -10.16
N ASN A 114 -8.13 -3.14 -10.30
CA ASN A 114 -7.85 -4.57 -10.14
C ASN A 114 -6.92 -5.10 -11.22
N ASN A 115 -7.04 -4.63 -12.46
CA ASN A 115 -6.09 -4.99 -13.52
C ASN A 115 -4.65 -4.57 -13.14
N LEU A 116 -4.48 -3.40 -12.53
CA LEU A 116 -3.18 -2.95 -12.02
C LEU A 116 -2.71 -3.78 -10.81
N ALA A 117 -3.62 -4.13 -9.89
CA ALA A 117 -3.30 -4.88 -8.69
C ALA A 117 -2.91 -6.35 -8.98
N LEU A 118 -3.53 -6.95 -10.00
CA LEU A 118 -3.29 -8.33 -10.44
C LEU A 118 -2.16 -8.47 -11.45
N ASP A 119 -1.62 -7.36 -11.97
CA ASP A 119 -0.48 -7.42 -12.88
C ASP A 119 0.72 -8.07 -12.18
N THR A 120 1.20 -9.17 -12.74
CA THR A 120 2.33 -9.92 -12.22
C THR A 120 3.66 -9.39 -12.74
N ASN A 121 3.70 -8.52 -13.75
CA ASN A 121 4.94 -8.03 -14.39
C ASN A 121 5.57 -6.83 -13.69
N PHE A 122 5.19 -6.54 -12.46
CA PHE A 122 5.77 -5.44 -11.70
C PHE A 122 7.19 -5.74 -11.22
N ALA A 123 7.95 -4.66 -11.02
CA ALA A 123 9.29 -4.71 -10.46
C ALA A 123 9.22 -5.06 -8.96
N ILE A 124 10.14 -5.91 -8.51
CA ILE A 124 10.45 -6.12 -7.08
C ILE A 124 11.86 -5.58 -6.77
N PRO A 125 12.20 -5.34 -5.49
CA PRO A 125 13.57 -5.05 -5.09
C PRO A 125 14.61 -5.94 -5.80
N GLY A 126 15.61 -5.32 -6.44
CA GLY A 126 16.61 -6.01 -7.25
C GLY A 126 16.37 -5.95 -8.76
N ASP A 127 15.12 -5.74 -9.20
CA ASP A 127 14.82 -5.64 -10.63
C ASP A 127 15.34 -4.33 -11.24
N PRO A 128 15.69 -4.33 -12.55
CA PRO A 128 16.14 -3.12 -13.22
C PRO A 128 15.11 -1.97 -13.22
N SER A 129 13.84 -2.30 -13.26
CA SER A 129 12.76 -1.30 -13.23
C SER A 129 12.44 -0.82 -11.82
N TRP A 130 13.00 -1.40 -10.75
CA TRP A 130 12.67 -1.01 -9.37
C TRP A 130 13.16 0.42 -9.04
N PRO A 131 12.26 1.32 -8.61
CA PRO A 131 12.65 2.64 -8.12
C PRO A 131 13.43 2.52 -6.79
N LEU A 132 14.33 3.47 -6.51
CA LEU A 132 15.11 3.51 -5.25
C LEU A 132 15.97 2.26 -4.98
N ARG A 133 16.64 1.70 -5.99
CA ARG A 133 17.53 0.53 -5.82
C ARG A 133 18.58 0.64 -4.72
N GLN A 134 19.03 1.85 -4.37
CA GLN A 134 20.02 2.05 -3.29
C GLN A 134 19.43 1.87 -1.87
N MET A 135 18.10 1.92 -1.74
CA MET A 135 17.40 1.86 -0.45
C MET A 135 16.78 0.48 -0.16
N TYR A 136 16.69 -0.37 -1.19
CA TYR A 136 16.08 -1.70 -1.13
C TYR A 136 17.11 -2.77 -1.47
N GLU A 137 17.20 -3.77 -0.61
CA GLU A 137 18.06 -4.93 -0.84
C GLU A 137 17.31 -5.99 -1.67
N PRO A 138 17.99 -6.62 -2.65
CA PRO A 138 17.37 -7.67 -3.44
C PRO A 138 17.10 -8.92 -2.58
N PRO A 139 16.09 -9.74 -2.94
CA PRO A 139 15.93 -11.08 -2.40
C PRO A 139 17.20 -11.91 -2.56
N ARG A 140 17.50 -12.75 -1.58
CA ARG A 140 18.73 -13.58 -1.56
C ARG A 140 18.72 -14.62 -2.67
N ASP A 141 17.57 -15.24 -2.91
CA ASP A 141 17.40 -16.33 -3.85
C ASP A 141 16.03 -16.25 -4.56
N ARG A 142 15.82 -17.16 -5.52
CA ARG A 142 14.59 -17.22 -6.31
C ARG A 142 13.35 -17.52 -5.45
N GLN A 143 13.51 -18.24 -4.35
CA GLN A 143 12.40 -18.59 -3.47
C GLN A 143 11.92 -17.35 -2.70
N ASP A 144 12.85 -16.58 -2.15
CA ASP A 144 12.53 -15.31 -1.49
C ASP A 144 11.94 -14.30 -2.49
N ALA A 145 12.43 -14.27 -3.74
CA ALA A 145 11.86 -13.41 -4.77
C ALA A 145 10.38 -13.75 -5.07
N GLU A 146 10.05 -15.04 -5.14
CA GLU A 146 8.67 -15.51 -5.34
C GLU A 146 7.77 -15.18 -4.15
N VAL A 147 8.25 -15.41 -2.92
CA VAL A 147 7.51 -15.07 -1.70
C VAL A 147 7.25 -13.56 -1.61
N LEU A 148 8.26 -12.74 -1.92
CA LEU A 148 8.10 -11.28 -1.92
C LEU A 148 7.10 -10.82 -2.98
N ARG A 149 7.13 -11.42 -4.18
CA ARG A 149 6.17 -11.13 -5.25
C ARG A 149 4.74 -11.47 -4.82
N GLN A 150 4.53 -12.64 -4.21
CA GLN A 150 3.23 -13.04 -3.68
C GLN A 150 2.73 -12.09 -2.58
N TYR A 151 3.61 -11.69 -1.66
CA TYR A 151 3.27 -10.71 -0.62
C TYR A 151 2.88 -9.35 -1.22
N MET A 152 3.66 -8.84 -2.16
CA MET A 152 3.38 -7.55 -2.81
C MET A 152 2.08 -7.61 -3.62
N MET A 153 1.77 -8.73 -4.27
CA MET A 153 0.48 -8.93 -4.94
C MET A 153 -0.70 -8.91 -3.95
N GLN A 154 -0.53 -9.49 -2.77
CA GLN A 154 -1.53 -9.45 -1.71
C GLN A 154 -1.76 -8.02 -1.22
N VAL A 155 -0.67 -7.29 -0.93
CA VAL A 155 -0.69 -5.86 -0.56
C VAL A 155 -1.43 -5.03 -1.60
N ARG A 156 -1.12 -5.20 -2.89
CA ARG A 156 -1.76 -4.44 -3.98
C ARG A 156 -3.26 -4.63 -4.04
N GLN A 157 -3.71 -5.88 -4.00
CA GLN A 157 -5.13 -6.21 -4.12
C GLN A 157 -5.93 -5.67 -2.93
N GLU A 158 -5.42 -5.88 -1.71
CA GLU A 158 -6.07 -5.40 -0.49
C GLU A 158 -6.10 -3.85 -0.44
N LEU A 159 -4.98 -3.22 -0.78
CA LEU A 159 -4.87 -1.75 -0.79
C LEU A 159 -5.76 -1.12 -1.87
N ALA A 160 -5.91 -1.77 -3.03
CA ALA A 160 -6.82 -1.36 -4.09
C ALA A 160 -8.29 -1.38 -3.62
N GLU A 161 -8.71 -2.47 -2.98
CA GLU A 161 -10.07 -2.63 -2.45
C GLU A 161 -10.39 -1.54 -1.40
N ARG A 162 -9.51 -1.38 -0.42
CA ARG A 162 -9.65 -0.37 0.65
C ARG A 162 -9.60 1.07 0.14
N LEU A 163 -8.82 1.33 -0.92
CA LEU A 163 -8.78 2.64 -1.56
C LEU A 163 -10.10 2.94 -2.27
N LEU A 164 -10.64 2.00 -3.04
CA LEU A 164 -11.90 2.17 -3.77
C LEU A 164 -13.06 2.45 -2.80
N ALA A 165 -13.11 1.75 -1.66
CA ALA A 165 -14.09 2.02 -0.61
C ALA A 165 -14.02 3.48 -0.09
N ARG A 166 -12.81 4.05 0.04
CA ARG A 166 -12.61 5.46 0.47
C ARG A 166 -12.85 6.49 -0.63
N VAL A 167 -12.56 6.15 -1.88
CA VAL A 167 -12.75 7.06 -3.02
C VAL A 167 -14.22 7.23 -3.37
N TYR A 168 -15.02 6.18 -3.20
CA TYR A 168 -16.44 6.13 -3.53
C TYR A 168 -17.36 6.11 -2.29
N ALA A 169 -16.84 6.51 -1.12
CA ALA A 169 -17.59 6.48 0.14
C ALA A 169 -18.88 7.32 0.12
N ASP A 170 -18.84 8.48 -0.56
CA ASP A 170 -19.98 9.41 -0.62
C ASP A 170 -20.93 9.13 -1.80
N ASP A 171 -20.40 8.64 -2.93
CA ASP A 171 -21.13 8.43 -4.20
C ASP A 171 -20.44 7.34 -5.02
N GLU A 172 -21.15 6.25 -5.34
CA GLU A 172 -20.61 5.15 -6.15
C GLU A 172 -20.52 5.47 -7.65
N THR A 173 -21.20 6.52 -8.11
CA THR A 173 -21.21 6.91 -9.52
C THR A 173 -20.04 7.81 -9.88
N ARG A 174 -19.41 8.47 -8.90
CA ARG A 174 -18.34 9.43 -9.12
C ARG A 174 -17.26 9.36 -8.04
N PRO A 175 -15.98 9.40 -8.43
CA PRO A 175 -14.89 9.38 -7.46
C PRO A 175 -14.78 10.71 -6.70
N SER A 176 -14.34 10.62 -5.45
CA SER A 176 -14.09 11.78 -4.60
C SER A 176 -13.01 12.69 -5.18
N LYS A 177 -13.36 13.96 -5.39
CA LYS A 177 -12.43 15.01 -5.86
C LYS A 177 -11.24 15.21 -4.92
N TRP A 178 -11.43 14.95 -3.62
CA TRP A 178 -10.40 15.12 -2.60
C TRP A 178 -9.28 14.10 -2.78
N TRP A 179 -9.63 12.87 -3.15
CA TRP A 179 -8.65 11.84 -3.49
C TRP A 179 -7.99 12.09 -4.85
N LEU A 180 -8.77 12.42 -5.89
CA LEU A 180 -8.21 12.65 -7.22
C LEU A 180 -7.30 13.87 -7.33
N SER A 181 -7.42 14.83 -6.40
CA SER A 181 -6.54 16.02 -6.36
C SER A 181 -5.05 15.68 -6.19
N PHE A 182 -4.74 14.49 -5.67
CA PHE A 182 -3.37 14.02 -5.42
C PHE A 182 -2.69 13.36 -6.64
N THR A 183 -3.43 13.05 -7.71
CA THR A 183 -2.91 12.34 -8.91
C THR A 183 -1.73 13.02 -9.60
N LYS A 184 -1.62 14.35 -9.53
CA LYS A 184 -0.52 15.12 -10.14
C LYS A 184 0.72 15.23 -9.25
N ARG A 185 0.63 14.78 -7.99
CA ARG A 185 1.72 14.85 -7.01
C ARG A 185 2.45 13.52 -7.01
N LYS A 186 3.77 13.57 -6.84
CA LYS A 186 4.63 12.38 -6.78
C LYS A 186 5.44 12.41 -5.50
N PHE A 187 5.16 11.47 -4.61
CA PHE A 187 5.94 11.26 -3.41
C PHE A 187 7.41 10.95 -3.77
N MET A 188 8.35 11.66 -3.14
CA MET A 188 9.79 11.61 -3.46
C MET A 188 10.15 11.95 -4.92
N GLY A 189 9.22 12.54 -5.69
CA GLY A 189 9.39 12.76 -7.13
C GLY A 189 9.46 11.47 -7.97
N LYS A 190 9.11 10.32 -7.38
CA LYS A 190 9.19 8.99 -7.99
C LYS A 190 7.81 8.32 -8.00
N GLY A 191 7.71 7.21 -8.72
CA GLY A 191 6.54 6.33 -8.81
C GLY A 191 7.01 4.94 -9.23
N LEU A 192 6.09 3.96 -9.25
CA LEU A 192 6.38 2.59 -9.70
C LEU A 192 6.46 2.48 -11.22
#